data_AF-A0A7S4JDR4-F1
#
_entry.id   AF-A0A7S4JDR4-F1
#
_cell.length_a   1.000
_cell.length_b   1.000
_cell.length_c   1.000
_cell.angle_alpha   90.00
_cell.angle_beta   90.00
_cell.angle_gamma   90.00
#
_symmetry.space_group_name_H-M   'P 1'
#
loop_
_entity.id
_entity.type
_entity.pdbx_description
1 polymer ?
#
loop_
_entity_poly.entity_id
_entity_poly.type
_entity_poly.pdbx_seq_one_letter_code
_entity_poly.pdbx_strand_id
1 'polypeptide(L)'
;MRLRGGSSQAEVDEMLQTLINKSPIMLFMKGSPSQPQCGFSKQMVSLLQRHNIEFDHFDILQDDLVRQELKRFSKWATYPQLYVNGELVGGLDICKELVEAGELEKYCKVAMEKKQITPGLIENKLTQALDATLVKAEDLSDGCGMKFSILIVSPRFDGMPLVERHRAVHAALEKETPDIHALTLKCLTPQQHQAATAS
;
A
#
# COMPACT_ATOMS: atom_id res chain seq x y z
N MET A 1 -14.78 -24.54 -30.89
CA MET A 1 -13.52 -24.96 -30.25
C MET A 1 -13.60 -24.60 -28.77
N ARG A 2 -13.69 -25.59 -27.89
CA ARG A 2 -13.84 -25.39 -26.44
C ARG A 2 -12.47 -25.01 -25.86
N LEU A 3 -12.35 -23.81 -25.28
CA LEU A 3 -11.24 -23.47 -24.39
C LEU A 3 -11.82 -23.35 -22.97
N ARG A 4 -12.02 -24.51 -22.32
CA ARG A 4 -11.97 -24.61 -20.86
C ARG A 4 -10.56 -25.08 -20.54
N GLY A 5 -9.67 -24.16 -20.21
CA GLY A 5 -8.37 -24.46 -19.63
C GLY A 5 -8.37 -23.91 -18.22
N GLY A 6 -8.21 -24.77 -17.21
CA GLY A 6 -8.00 -24.32 -15.84
C GLY A 6 -6.73 -23.48 -15.77
N SER A 7 -6.76 -22.43 -14.94
CA SER A 7 -5.62 -21.54 -14.71
C SER A 7 -4.37 -22.34 -14.38
N SER A 8 -3.24 -21.97 -14.96
CA SER A 8 -1.97 -22.63 -14.64
C SER A 8 -1.59 -22.35 -13.17
N GLN A 9 -0.80 -23.23 -12.55
CA GLN A 9 -0.43 -23.04 -11.14
C GLN A 9 0.30 -21.71 -10.90
N ALA A 10 1.09 -21.27 -11.86
CA ALA A 10 1.79 -19.99 -11.82
C ALA A 10 0.81 -18.80 -11.81
N GLU A 11 -0.26 -18.84 -12.61
CA GLU A 11 -1.29 -17.80 -12.62
C GLU A 11 -2.03 -17.71 -11.27
N VAL A 12 -2.28 -18.86 -10.65
CA VAL A 12 -2.91 -18.92 -9.32
C VAL A 12 -1.98 -18.32 -8.27
N ASP A 13 -0.69 -18.65 -8.30
CA ASP A 13 0.30 -18.13 -7.35
C ASP A 13 0.46 -16.60 -7.52
N GLU A 14 0.48 -16.08 -8.76
CA GLU A 14 0.50 -14.62 -9.02
C GLU A 14 -0.77 -13.92 -8.53
N MET A 15 -1.94 -14.52 -8.74
CA MET A 15 -3.21 -14.01 -8.21
C MET A 15 -3.19 -13.93 -6.69
N LEU A 16 -2.73 -14.99 -6.01
CA LEU A 16 -2.61 -15.02 -4.55
C LEU A 16 -1.60 -13.97 -4.06
N GLN A 17 -0.45 -13.85 -4.71
CA GLN A 17 0.55 -12.84 -4.38
C GLN A 17 -0.07 -11.43 -4.50
N THR A 18 -0.81 -11.16 -5.57
CA THR A 18 -1.51 -9.89 -5.76
C THR A 18 -2.53 -9.64 -4.65
N LEU A 19 -3.30 -10.66 -4.27
CA LEU A 19 -4.31 -10.57 -3.22
C LEU A 19 -3.69 -10.31 -1.84
N ILE A 20 -2.60 -11.00 -1.50
CA ILE A 20 -1.88 -10.82 -0.23
C ILE A 20 -1.30 -9.41 -0.16
N ASN A 21 -0.72 -8.89 -1.26
CA ASN A 21 -0.07 -7.58 -1.30
C ASN A 21 -1.03 -6.40 -1.49
N LYS A 22 -2.34 -6.66 -1.61
CA LYS A 22 -3.37 -5.63 -1.75
C LYS A 22 -3.32 -4.63 -0.58
N SER A 23 -3.06 -5.12 0.63
CA SER A 23 -2.91 -4.31 1.84
C SER A 23 -1.58 -4.62 2.55
N PRO A 24 -0.92 -3.65 3.23
CA PRO A 24 0.25 -3.94 4.06
C PRO A 24 -0.03 -4.98 5.13
N ILE A 25 -1.26 -4.99 5.66
CA ILE A 25 -1.72 -5.93 6.67
C ILE A 25 -3.00 -6.56 6.13
N MET A 26 -2.92 -7.83 5.77
CA MET A 26 -3.98 -8.57 5.10
C MET A 26 -4.39 -9.77 5.93
N LEU A 27 -5.66 -9.82 6.35
CA LEU A 27 -6.22 -10.89 7.17
C LEU A 27 -7.12 -11.80 6.34
N PHE A 28 -6.72 -13.06 6.17
CA PHE A 28 -7.59 -14.09 5.59
C PHE A 28 -8.36 -14.79 6.70
N MET A 29 -9.69 -14.63 6.70
CA MET A 29 -10.56 -15.08 7.77
C MET A 29 -11.86 -15.68 7.23
N LYS A 30 -12.63 -16.33 8.11
CA LYS A 30 -13.96 -16.83 7.81
C LYS A 30 -15.00 -15.78 8.18
N GLY A 31 -15.71 -15.24 7.19
CA GLY A 31 -16.58 -14.07 7.33
C GLY A 31 -15.78 -12.76 7.26
N SER A 32 -16.32 -11.71 7.87
CA SER A 32 -15.72 -10.36 7.88
C SER A 32 -15.46 -9.88 9.32
N PRO A 33 -14.68 -8.79 9.52
CA PRO A 33 -14.48 -8.18 10.83
C PRO A 33 -15.78 -7.79 11.54
N SER A 34 -16.78 -7.33 10.77
CA SER A 34 -18.11 -7.00 11.30
C SER A 34 -18.99 -8.23 11.55
N GLN A 35 -18.80 -9.31 10.78
CA GLN A 35 -19.59 -10.54 10.87
C GLN A 35 -18.68 -11.79 10.77
N PRO A 36 -17.89 -12.09 11.83
CA PRO A 36 -17.00 -13.24 11.81
C PRO A 36 -17.80 -14.55 11.94
N GLN A 37 -17.51 -15.52 11.07
CA GLN A 37 -18.20 -16.82 11.02
C GLN A 37 -17.45 -17.96 11.72
N CYS A 38 -16.38 -17.65 12.45
CA CYS A 38 -15.61 -18.61 13.22
C CYS A 38 -15.05 -17.99 14.50
N GLY A 39 -15.04 -18.74 15.61
CA GLY A 39 -14.53 -18.26 16.90
C GLY A 39 -13.06 -17.81 16.85
N PHE A 40 -12.21 -18.50 16.08
CA PHE A 40 -10.82 -18.10 15.88
C PHE A 40 -10.69 -16.79 15.09
N SER A 41 -11.51 -16.64 14.04
CA SER A 41 -11.57 -15.41 13.25
C SER A 41 -12.06 -14.23 14.09
N LYS A 42 -13.08 -14.43 14.94
CA LYS A 42 -13.56 -13.43 15.90
C LYS A 42 -12.45 -13.01 16.87
N GLN A 43 -11.74 -13.97 17.45
CA GLN A 43 -10.63 -13.68 18.37
C GLN A 43 -9.50 -12.91 17.69
N MET A 44 -9.14 -13.26 16.45
CA MET A 44 -8.10 -12.55 15.69
C MET A 44 -8.47 -11.10 15.43
N VAL A 45 -9.71 -10.84 14.97
CA VAL A 45 -10.21 -9.47 14.76
C VAL A 45 -10.16 -8.67 16.06
N SER A 46 -10.65 -9.25 17.16
CA SER A 46 -10.61 -8.59 18.48
C SER A 46 -9.18 -8.39 19.00
N LEU A 47 -8.22 -9.22 18.61
CA LEU A 47 -6.81 -9.02 18.94
C LEU A 47 -6.28 -7.78 18.20
N LEU A 48 -6.36 -7.78 16.87
CA LEU A 48 -5.84 -6.67 16.05
C LEU A 48 -6.48 -5.32 16.41
N GLN A 49 -7.80 -5.29 16.61
CA GLN A 49 -8.52 -4.07 16.99
C GLN A 49 -8.12 -3.53 18.37
N ARG A 50 -7.92 -4.40 19.36
CA ARG A 50 -7.48 -3.96 20.71
C ARG A 50 -6.08 -3.34 20.70
N HIS A 51 -5.25 -3.73 19.75
CA HIS A 51 -3.89 -3.19 19.56
C HIS A 51 -3.84 -2.05 18.54
N ASN A 52 -5.00 -1.50 18.13
CA ASN A 52 -5.12 -0.43 17.13
C ASN A 52 -4.38 -0.74 15.82
N ILE A 53 -4.35 -2.01 15.42
CA ILE A 53 -3.76 -2.44 14.16
C ILE A 53 -4.86 -2.35 13.09
N GLU A 54 -4.67 -1.48 12.11
CA GLU A 54 -5.54 -1.41 10.93
C GLU A 54 -5.18 -2.50 9.94
N PHE A 55 -6.17 -3.15 9.35
CA PHE A 55 -5.96 -4.25 8.41
C PHE A 55 -7.10 -4.32 7.39
N ASP A 56 -6.78 -4.81 6.19
CA ASP A 56 -7.79 -5.25 5.23
C ASP A 56 -8.03 -6.76 5.41
N HIS A 57 -9.15 -7.26 4.91
CA HIS A 57 -9.53 -8.65 5.07
C HIS A 57 -10.02 -9.30 3.77
N PHE A 58 -9.94 -10.62 3.74
CA PHE A 58 -10.56 -11.44 2.71
C PHE A 58 -11.35 -12.57 3.35
N ASP A 59 -12.63 -12.67 2.99
CA ASP A 59 -13.49 -13.78 3.41
C ASP A 59 -13.24 -15.00 2.53
N ILE A 60 -12.49 -15.97 3.07
CA ILE A 60 -12.16 -17.23 2.39
C ILE A 60 -13.39 -18.13 2.16
N LEU A 61 -14.56 -17.80 2.71
CA LEU A 61 -15.79 -18.53 2.45
C LEU A 61 -16.45 -18.14 1.12
N GLN A 62 -16.09 -16.97 0.56
CA GLN A 62 -16.62 -16.50 -0.72
C GLN A 62 -15.86 -17.09 -1.92
N ASP A 63 -14.65 -17.59 -1.71
CA ASP A 63 -13.78 -18.10 -2.77
C ASP A 63 -13.07 -19.39 -2.33
N ASP A 64 -13.60 -20.52 -2.81
CA ASP A 64 -13.04 -21.83 -2.51
C ASP A 64 -11.66 -22.07 -3.15
N LEU A 65 -11.34 -21.40 -4.27
CA LEU A 65 -10.03 -21.49 -4.90
C LEU A 65 -8.98 -20.84 -4.01
N VAL A 66 -9.21 -19.59 -3.59
CA VAL A 66 -8.32 -18.88 -2.65
C VAL A 66 -8.17 -19.67 -1.35
N ARG A 67 -9.28 -20.21 -0.83
CA ARG A 67 -9.28 -21.01 0.41
C ARG A 67 -8.41 -22.27 0.34
N GLN A 68 -8.40 -22.95 -0.80
CA GLN A 68 -7.62 -24.17 -0.97
C GLN A 68 -6.16 -23.85 -1.30
N GLU A 69 -5.96 -22.96 -2.26
CA GLU A 69 -4.64 -22.66 -2.82
C GLU A 69 -3.78 -21.84 -1.86
N LEU A 70 -4.38 -20.93 -1.08
CA LEU A 70 -3.62 -20.14 -0.12
C LEU A 70 -2.98 -21.01 0.96
N LYS A 71 -3.63 -22.10 1.40
CA LYS A 71 -3.03 -23.05 2.35
C LYS A 71 -1.81 -23.76 1.78
N ARG A 72 -1.87 -24.10 0.49
CA ARG A 72 -0.78 -24.75 -0.25
C ARG A 72 0.37 -23.76 -0.43
N PHE A 73 0.05 -22.55 -0.87
CA PHE A 73 0.99 -21.45 -1.10
C PHE A 73 1.76 -21.09 0.18
N SER A 74 1.05 -20.92 1.28
CA SER A 74 1.63 -20.50 2.56
C SER A 74 2.18 -21.66 3.40
N LYS A 75 1.97 -22.90 2.95
CA LYS A 75 2.26 -24.13 3.70
C LYS A 75 1.62 -24.12 5.10
N TRP A 76 0.47 -23.44 5.23
CA TRP A 76 -0.24 -23.25 6.50
C TRP A 76 -1.65 -23.84 6.45
N ALA A 77 -1.96 -24.77 7.36
CA ALA A 77 -3.15 -25.61 7.25
C ALA A 77 -4.46 -24.93 7.71
N THR A 78 -4.38 -23.87 8.52
CA THR A 78 -5.51 -23.33 9.29
C THR A 78 -5.83 -21.87 8.95
N TYR A 79 -7.01 -21.41 9.36
CA TYR A 79 -7.44 -20.01 9.31
C TYR A 79 -7.92 -19.60 10.70
N PRO A 80 -7.79 -18.32 11.08
CA PRO A 80 -7.33 -17.17 10.29
C PRO A 80 -5.82 -17.17 9.98
N GLN A 81 -5.40 -16.49 8.89
CA GLN A 81 -4.00 -16.26 8.53
C GLN A 81 -3.76 -14.75 8.38
N LEU A 82 -2.76 -14.22 9.09
CA LEU A 82 -2.34 -12.83 9.00
C LEU A 82 -1.09 -12.71 8.13
N TYR A 83 -1.14 -11.81 7.15
CA TYR A 83 0.00 -11.43 6.33
C TYR A 83 0.37 -9.99 6.57
N VAL A 84 1.67 -9.72 6.58
CA VAL A 84 2.24 -8.38 6.74
C VAL A 84 3.31 -8.20 5.66
N ASN A 85 3.17 -7.16 4.82
CA ASN A 85 4.03 -6.90 3.65
C ASN A 85 4.23 -8.10 2.71
N GLY A 86 3.19 -8.88 2.45
CA GLY A 86 3.31 -10.05 1.58
C GLY A 86 3.78 -11.32 2.28
N GLU A 87 4.22 -11.24 3.53
CA GLU A 87 4.76 -12.38 4.28
C GLU A 87 3.76 -12.90 5.30
N LEU A 88 3.66 -14.23 5.43
CA LEU A 88 2.83 -14.87 6.44
C LEU A 88 3.44 -14.63 7.83
N VAL A 89 2.70 -13.95 8.70
CA VAL A 89 3.03 -13.85 10.13
C VAL A 89 2.58 -15.11 10.86
N GLY A 90 1.36 -15.56 10.59
CA GLY A 90 0.84 -16.82 11.14
C GLY A 90 -0.65 -16.79 11.45
N GLY A 91 -1.06 -17.76 12.27
CA GLY A 91 -2.43 -17.88 12.79
C GLY A 91 -2.66 -17.13 14.11
N LEU A 92 -3.81 -17.40 14.73
CA LEU A 92 -4.21 -16.73 15.98
C LEU A 92 -3.19 -16.92 17.12
N ASP A 93 -2.70 -18.14 17.32
CA ASP A 93 -1.85 -18.45 18.47
C ASP A 93 -0.47 -17.76 18.36
N ILE A 94 0.14 -17.78 17.17
CA ILE A 94 1.36 -17.00 16.90
C ILE A 94 1.12 -15.50 17.10
N CYS A 95 -0.01 -14.96 16.63
CA CYS A 95 -0.30 -13.55 16.82
C CYS A 95 -0.48 -13.18 18.30
N LYS A 96 -1.02 -14.09 19.13
CA LYS A 96 -1.09 -13.89 20.58
C LYS A 96 0.30 -13.86 21.21
N GLU A 97 1.18 -14.80 20.84
CA GLU A 97 2.57 -14.85 21.32
C GLU A 97 3.33 -13.57 20.93
N LEU A 98 3.20 -13.11 19.68
CA LEU A 98 3.84 -11.87 19.21
C LEU A 98 3.31 -10.62 19.91
N VAL A 99 2.03 -10.62 20.30
CA VAL A 99 1.44 -9.55 21.11
C VAL A 99 2.01 -9.56 22.52
N GLU A 100 2.11 -10.73 23.16
CA GLU A 100 2.69 -10.88 24.49
C GLU A 100 4.16 -10.46 24.52
N ALA A 101 4.90 -10.72 23.43
CA ALA A 101 6.27 -10.25 23.24
C ALA A 101 6.38 -8.73 22.90
N GLY A 102 5.27 -8.07 22.59
CA GLY A 102 5.27 -6.66 22.14
C GLY A 102 5.93 -6.46 20.77
N GLU A 103 5.95 -7.51 19.94
CA GLU A 103 6.58 -7.51 18.61
C GLU A 103 5.57 -7.29 17.48
N LEU A 104 4.33 -7.77 17.64
CA LEU A 104 3.32 -7.68 16.57
C LEU A 104 3.05 -6.23 16.14
N GLU A 105 2.89 -5.33 17.11
CA GLU A 105 2.66 -3.90 16.84
C GLU A 105 3.83 -3.27 16.07
N LYS A 106 5.07 -3.63 16.42
CA LYS A 106 6.26 -3.13 15.73
C LYS A 106 6.30 -3.64 14.30
N TYR A 107 6.00 -4.93 14.10
CA TYR A 107 5.96 -5.54 12.78
C TYR A 107 4.93 -4.87 11.87
N CYS A 108 3.73 -4.64 12.41
CA CYS A 108 2.64 -3.97 11.70
C CYS A 108 2.92 -2.49 11.43
N LYS A 109 3.50 -1.75 12.38
CA LYS A 109 3.87 -0.33 12.18
C LYS A 109 4.88 -0.15 11.05
N VAL A 110 5.93 -0.95 11.04
CA VAL A 110 6.94 -0.93 9.97
C VAL A 110 6.30 -1.21 8.60
N ALA A 111 5.27 -2.06 8.54
CA ALA A 111 4.54 -2.33 7.32
C ALA A 111 3.67 -1.16 6.85
N MET A 112 2.97 -0.50 7.76
CA MET A 112 2.18 0.69 7.45
C MET A 112 3.07 1.85 6.98
N GLU A 113 4.23 2.07 7.61
CA GLU A 113 5.21 3.09 7.22
C GLU A 113 5.81 2.84 5.83
N LYS A 114 5.97 1.57 5.42
CA LYS A 114 6.55 1.22 4.11
C LYS A 114 5.63 1.45 2.92
N LYS A 115 4.32 1.60 3.13
CA LYS A 115 3.34 1.82 2.04
C LYS A 115 2.72 3.22 2.04
N GLN A 116 2.81 3.97 3.13
CA GLN A 116 2.26 5.33 3.17
C GLN A 116 3.20 6.31 2.45
N ILE A 117 2.76 6.76 1.27
CA ILE A 117 3.40 7.89 0.60
C ILE A 117 3.19 9.11 1.51
N THR A 118 4.27 9.64 2.09
CA THR A 118 4.19 10.87 2.88
C THR A 118 4.61 12.07 2.02
N PRO A 119 4.12 13.28 2.30
CA PRO A 119 4.58 14.49 1.63
C PRO A 119 6.11 14.64 1.68
N GLY A 120 6.73 14.36 2.83
CA GLY A 120 8.18 14.42 2.99
C GLY A 120 8.95 13.40 2.13
N LEU A 121 8.38 12.22 1.87
CA LEU A 121 8.98 11.23 0.96
C LEU A 121 8.96 11.75 -0.49
N ILE A 122 7.81 12.28 -0.93
CA ILE A 122 7.63 12.89 -2.26
C ILE A 122 8.62 14.05 -2.43
N GLU A 123 8.69 14.95 -1.43
CA GLU A 123 9.57 16.12 -1.46
C GLU A 123 11.03 15.71 -1.63
N ASN A 124 11.53 14.79 -0.81
CA ASN A 124 12.92 14.34 -0.90
C ASN A 124 13.22 13.68 -2.25
N LYS A 125 12.33 12.80 -2.73
CA LYS A 125 12.50 12.13 -4.03
C LYS A 125 12.54 13.12 -5.19
N LEU A 126 11.57 14.02 -5.26
CA LEU A 126 11.47 14.97 -6.36
C LEU A 126 12.62 15.98 -6.31
N THR A 127 13.06 16.38 -5.12
CA THR A 127 14.23 17.23 -4.92
C THR A 127 15.48 16.57 -5.52
N GLN A 128 15.71 15.28 -5.20
CA GLN A 128 16.87 14.54 -5.71
C GLN A 128 16.76 14.19 -7.20
N ALA A 129 15.58 13.83 -7.69
CA ALA A 129 15.39 13.36 -9.07
C ALA A 129 15.36 14.50 -10.10
N LEU A 130 14.89 15.69 -9.70
CA LEU A 130 14.67 16.83 -10.60
C LEU A 130 15.60 18.01 -10.32
N ASP A 131 16.59 17.84 -9.43
CA ASP A 131 17.45 18.92 -8.92
C ASP A 131 16.61 20.14 -8.48
N ALA A 132 15.47 19.87 -7.83
CA ALA A 132 14.51 20.91 -7.51
C ALA A 132 15.05 21.78 -6.38
N THR A 133 14.89 23.10 -6.52
CA THR A 133 15.30 24.07 -5.51
C THR A 133 14.25 24.21 -4.41
N LEU A 134 12.99 23.97 -4.74
CA LEU A 134 11.88 23.95 -3.80
C LEU A 134 10.90 22.86 -4.24
N VAL A 135 10.55 21.97 -3.31
CA VAL A 135 9.39 21.09 -3.46
C VAL A 135 8.50 21.29 -2.25
N LYS A 136 7.20 21.45 -2.49
CA LYS A 136 6.18 21.41 -1.44
C LYS A 136 5.13 20.40 -1.85
N ALA A 137 4.95 19.36 -1.03
CA ALA A 137 3.88 18.41 -1.19
C ALA A 137 2.83 18.64 -0.09
N GLU A 138 1.57 18.71 -0.48
CA GLU A 138 0.43 18.77 0.43
C GLU A 138 -0.43 17.54 0.20
N ASP A 139 -0.69 16.80 1.28
CA ASP A 139 -1.67 15.71 1.27
C ASP A 139 -3.08 16.31 1.37
N LEU A 140 -3.90 16.07 0.34
CA LEU A 140 -5.29 16.49 0.26
C LEU A 140 -6.27 15.34 0.59
N SER A 141 -5.76 14.19 1.02
CA SER A 141 -6.52 12.97 1.29
C SER A 141 -6.72 12.65 2.77
N ASP A 142 -6.66 13.65 3.64
CA ASP A 142 -6.91 13.51 5.10
C ASP A 142 -6.04 12.42 5.75
N GLY A 143 -4.76 12.35 5.35
CA GLY A 143 -3.78 11.40 5.89
C GLY A 143 -3.78 10.01 5.24
N CYS A 144 -4.62 9.77 4.22
CA CYS A 144 -4.63 8.49 3.48
C CYS A 144 -3.47 8.37 2.48
N GLY A 145 -2.83 9.48 2.08
CA GLY A 145 -1.73 9.49 1.11
C GLY A 145 -2.14 9.09 -0.32
N MET A 146 -3.40 9.30 -0.71
CA MET A 146 -3.92 8.95 -2.05
C MET A 146 -4.05 10.17 -2.98
N LYS A 147 -4.08 11.39 -2.44
CA LYS A 147 -4.21 12.63 -3.23
C LYS A 147 -3.18 13.65 -2.80
N PHE A 148 -2.34 14.09 -3.74
CA PHE A 148 -1.30 15.08 -3.46
C PHE A 148 -1.40 16.29 -4.37
N SER A 149 -1.14 17.47 -3.80
CA SER A 149 -0.83 18.69 -4.52
C SER A 149 0.64 19.00 -4.34
N ILE A 150 1.39 19.01 -5.44
CA ILE A 150 2.85 19.16 -5.42
C ILE A 150 3.24 20.39 -6.23
N LEU A 151 3.92 21.32 -5.57
CA LEU A 151 4.60 22.46 -6.17
C LEU A 151 6.09 22.12 -6.30
N ILE A 152 6.61 22.20 -7.52
CA ILE A 152 8.00 21.87 -7.83
C ILE A 152 8.60 23.08 -8.54
N VAL A 153 9.68 23.61 -7.97
CA VAL A 153 10.48 24.67 -8.55
C VAL A 153 11.84 24.11 -8.88
N SER A 154 12.14 23.98 -10.17
CA SER A 154 13.44 23.46 -10.63
C SER A 154 13.99 24.31 -11.77
N PRO A 155 15.29 24.66 -11.77
CA PRO A 155 15.94 25.29 -12.90
C PRO A 155 15.95 24.39 -14.14
N ARG A 156 15.85 23.07 -13.95
CA ARG A 156 15.82 22.08 -15.03
C ARG A 156 14.59 22.20 -15.93
N PHE A 157 13.55 22.88 -15.46
CA PHE A 157 12.34 23.15 -16.23
C PHE A 157 12.51 24.30 -17.22
N ASP A 158 13.61 25.06 -17.15
CA ASP A 158 13.88 26.12 -18.10
C ASP A 158 14.07 25.55 -19.51
N GLY A 159 13.39 26.14 -20.49
CA GLY A 159 13.35 25.64 -21.86
C GLY A 159 12.53 24.34 -22.10
N MET A 160 12.02 23.67 -21.06
CA MET A 160 11.18 22.47 -21.21
C MET A 160 9.69 22.82 -21.33
N PRO A 161 8.94 22.24 -22.30
CA PRO A 161 7.49 22.31 -22.36
C PRO A 161 6.81 21.70 -21.12
N LEU A 162 5.63 22.21 -20.76
CA LEU A 162 4.89 21.75 -19.57
C LEU A 162 4.65 20.23 -19.53
N VAL A 163 4.35 19.63 -20.68
CA VAL A 163 4.11 18.18 -20.79
C VAL A 163 5.37 17.37 -20.44
N GLU A 164 6.54 17.85 -20.85
CA GLU A 164 7.82 17.18 -20.59
C GLU A 164 8.20 17.30 -19.11
N ARG A 165 7.91 18.45 -18.49
CA ARG A 165 8.03 18.63 -17.04
C ARG A 165 7.16 17.62 -16.29
N HIS A 166 5.89 17.49 -16.66
CA HIS A 166 4.98 16.52 -16.03
C HIS A 166 5.46 15.08 -16.21
N ARG A 167 5.94 14.72 -17.41
CA ARG A 167 6.54 13.39 -17.65
C ARG A 167 7.72 13.12 -16.73
N ALA A 168 8.61 14.09 -16.54
CA ALA A 168 9.76 13.93 -15.65
C ALA A 168 9.33 13.69 -14.18
N VAL A 169 8.28 14.37 -13.72
CA VAL A 169 7.72 14.18 -12.38
C VAL A 169 7.08 12.80 -12.23
N HIS A 170 6.25 12.38 -13.19
CA HIS A 170 5.64 11.05 -13.18
C HIS A 170 6.70 9.94 -13.24
N ALA A 171 7.78 10.13 -14.01
CA ALA A 171 8.90 9.18 -14.05
C ALA A 171 9.62 9.09 -12.70
N ALA A 172 9.81 10.22 -12.00
CA ALA A 172 10.43 10.23 -10.68
C ALA A 172 9.57 9.52 -9.61
N LEU A 173 8.24 9.53 -9.78
CA LEU A 173 7.25 8.90 -8.89
C LEU A 173 6.66 7.61 -9.48
N GLU A 174 7.31 7.00 -10.48
CA GLU A 174 6.75 5.84 -11.19
C GLU A 174 6.41 4.68 -10.25
N LYS A 175 7.24 4.48 -9.22
CA LYS A 175 7.06 3.42 -8.22
C LYS A 175 5.89 3.69 -7.26
N GLU A 176 5.55 4.96 -7.06
CA GLU A 176 4.54 5.42 -6.11
C GLU A 176 3.21 5.79 -6.80
N THR A 177 3.23 5.96 -8.12
CA THR A 177 2.06 6.24 -8.96
C THR A 177 0.91 5.22 -8.77
N PRO A 178 1.16 3.91 -8.55
CA PRO A 178 0.07 2.96 -8.28
C PRO A 178 -0.71 3.24 -7.00
N ASP A 179 -0.05 3.83 -5.99
CA ASP A 179 -0.65 4.15 -4.70
C ASP A 179 -1.28 5.56 -4.70
N ILE A 180 -0.80 6.47 -5.56
CA ILE A 180 -1.33 7.84 -5.71
C ILE A 180 -2.48 7.89 -6.72
N HIS A 181 -3.70 8.09 -6.24
CA HIS A 181 -4.92 8.13 -7.07
C HIS A 181 -5.15 9.47 -7.77
N ALA A 182 -4.69 10.59 -7.18
CA ALA A 182 -4.76 11.89 -7.81
C ALA A 182 -3.53 12.74 -7.49
N LEU A 183 -2.90 13.29 -8.53
CA LEU A 183 -1.68 14.09 -8.42
C LEU A 183 -1.92 15.43 -9.12
N THR A 184 -1.90 16.53 -8.37
CA THR A 184 -1.95 17.89 -8.92
C THR A 184 -0.55 18.45 -8.96
N LEU A 185 -0.02 18.73 -10.16
CA LEU A 185 1.35 19.21 -10.35
C LEU A 185 1.38 20.68 -10.74
N LYS A 186 2.20 21.46 -10.02
CA LYS A 186 2.60 22.82 -10.41
C LYS A 186 4.12 22.84 -10.63
N CYS A 187 4.54 22.79 -11.89
CA CYS A 187 5.95 22.78 -12.28
C CYS A 187 6.40 24.17 -12.76
N LEU A 188 7.12 24.91 -11.91
CA LEU A 188 7.56 26.28 -12.17
C LEU A 188 9.09 26.37 -12.28
N THR A 189 9.59 27.32 -13.07
CA THR A 189 11.00 27.72 -12.98
C THR A 189 11.21 28.65 -11.77
N PRO A 190 12.45 28.81 -11.27
CA PRO A 190 12.73 29.75 -10.18
C PRO A 190 12.25 31.18 -10.45
N GLN A 191 12.38 31.66 -11.70
CA GLN A 191 11.88 32.97 -12.11
C GLN A 191 10.35 33.04 -12.08
N GLN A 192 9.65 32.01 -12.57
CA GLN A 192 8.18 31.95 -12.54
C GLN A 192 7.64 31.92 -11.10
N HIS A 193 8.31 31.18 -10.21
CA HIS A 193 7.92 31.12 -8.81
C HIS A 193 8.12 32.47 -8.12
N GLN A 194 9.27 33.14 -8.31
CA GLN A 194 9.53 34.47 -7.76
C GLN A 194 8.46 35.49 -8.21
N ALA A 195 8.11 35.49 -9.50
CA ALA A 195 7.06 36.36 -10.03
C ALA A 195 5.68 36.07 -9.41
N ALA A 196 5.34 34.80 -9.19
CA ALA A 196 4.08 34.39 -8.60
C ALA A 196 3.98 34.69 -7.09
N THR A 197 5.10 34.68 -6.35
CA THR A 197 5.13 35.02 -4.93
C THR A 197 5.26 36.51 -4.63
N ALA A 198 5.61 37.32 -5.64
CA ALA A 198 5.80 38.76 -5.51
C ALA A 198 4.52 39.58 -5.82
N SER A 199 3.39 38.92 -6.06
CA SER A 199 2.04 39.51 -6.24
C SER A 199 1.12 39.12 -5.11
#